data_AF-A0AAV6X673-F1
#
_entry.id   AF-A0AAV6X673-F1
#
_cell.length_a   1.000
_cell.length_b   1.000
_cell.length_c   1.000
_cell.angle_alpha   90.00
_cell.angle_beta   90.00
_cell.angle_gamma   90.00
#
_symmetry.space_group_name_H-M   'P 1'
#
loop_
_entity.id
_entity.type
_entity.pdbx_description
1 polymer ?
#
loop_
_entity_poly.entity_id
_entity_poly.type
_entity_poly.pdbx_seq_one_letter_code
_entity_poly.pdbx_strand_id
1 'polypeptide(L)'
;MIKYRNLIRPSSIRSMCALENLGMLMTTDLEFVVELNGRLNKCGVISPQFDVSVKEIEPWTTRLLPSRQFGYIVLTSSAGTMDHEEARRKNVGGKVLGFFY
;
A
#
# COMPACT_ATOMS: atom_id res chain seq x y z
N MET A 1 -25.38 -0.42 12.47
CA MET A 1 -25.16 -1.86 12.71
C MET A 1 -24.59 -2.49 11.46
N ILE A 2 -23.26 -2.45 11.27
CA ILE A 2 -22.57 -3.37 10.33
C ILE A 2 -21.26 -3.77 11.04
N LYS A 3 -21.17 -5.05 11.34
CA LYS A 3 -20.00 -5.73 11.92
C LYS A 3 -19.09 -6.14 10.78
N TYR A 4 -17.80 -5.81 10.84
CA TYR A 4 -16.77 -6.63 10.20
C TYR A 4 -15.64 -6.90 11.19
N ARG A 5 -15.65 -8.14 11.68
CA ARG A 5 -14.65 -8.77 12.53
C ARG A 5 -13.85 -9.67 11.60
N ASN A 6 -12.56 -9.41 11.40
CA ASN A 6 -11.63 -10.46 11.00
C ASN A 6 -10.30 -10.28 11.73
N LEU A 7 -9.98 -11.33 12.47
CA LEU A 7 -8.90 -11.49 13.44
C LEU A 7 -7.58 -11.78 12.70
N ILE A 8 -6.50 -11.08 13.04
CA ILE A 8 -5.13 -11.60 12.88
C ILE A 8 -4.40 -11.31 14.20
N ARG A 9 -3.96 -12.38 14.90
CA ARG A 9 -3.32 -12.30 16.22
C ARG A 9 -1.82 -11.96 16.09
N PRO A 10 -1.22 -11.20 17.03
CA PRO A 10 0.22 -11.00 17.10
C PRO A 10 0.85 -12.03 18.03
N SER A 11 1.63 -12.94 17.47
CA SER A 11 2.67 -13.65 18.22
C SER A 11 3.78 -13.92 17.22
N SER A 12 4.76 -13.01 17.19
CA SER A 12 5.87 -12.97 16.22
C SER A 12 5.48 -12.60 14.78
N ILE A 13 6.14 -11.59 14.22
CA ILE A 13 6.26 -11.26 12.77
C ILE A 13 5.03 -10.68 12.02
N ARG A 14 3.77 -10.80 12.46
CA ARG A 14 2.62 -10.29 11.67
C ARG A 14 1.63 -9.54 12.54
N SER A 15 1.60 -8.21 12.52
CA SER A 15 0.47 -7.43 13.07
C SER A 15 0.52 -5.96 12.63
N MET A 16 -0.09 -5.68 11.49
CA MET A 16 -0.61 -4.35 11.19
C MET A 16 -2.03 -4.33 11.75
N CYS A 17 -2.18 -3.64 12.88
CA CYS A 17 -3.41 -3.56 13.65
C CYS A 17 -4.34 -2.54 12.99
N ALA A 18 -5.18 -2.97 12.05
CA ALA A 18 -6.27 -2.16 11.57
C ALA A 18 -7.27 -1.91 12.71
N LEU A 19 -7.38 -0.67 13.18
CA LEU A 19 -8.53 -0.18 13.92
C LEU A 19 -9.31 0.78 13.02
N GLU A 20 -10.45 0.31 12.53
CA GLU A 20 -11.49 1.17 11.98
C GLU A 20 -12.18 1.93 13.12
N ASN A 21 -12.35 3.23 12.91
CA ASN A 21 -13.24 4.20 13.59
C ASN A 21 -12.73 5.04 14.76
N LEU A 22 -11.43 5.14 14.98
CA LEU A 22 -10.83 6.41 15.40
C LEU A 22 -9.42 6.44 14.84
N GLY A 23 -9.07 7.55 14.17
CA GLY A 23 -7.78 7.70 13.51
C GLY A 23 -6.63 7.33 14.44
N MET A 24 -5.69 6.54 13.91
CA MET A 24 -4.26 6.46 14.24
C MET A 24 -3.72 5.03 14.07
N LEU A 25 -2.61 4.92 13.33
CA LEU A 25 -1.72 3.75 13.18
C LEU A 25 -0.33 4.35 12.89
N MET A 26 0.83 3.99 13.44
CA MET A 26 1.30 3.06 14.48
C MET A 26 2.70 3.54 14.94
N THR A 27 3.07 3.16 16.16
CA THR A 27 4.37 3.29 16.86
C THR A 27 5.64 3.56 16.02
N THR A 28 6.14 4.79 16.11
CA THR A 28 7.39 5.15 16.83
C THR A 28 6.95 6.06 17.99
N ASP A 29 7.80 6.63 18.83
CA ASP A 29 7.39 7.55 19.93
C ASP A 29 6.81 8.91 19.44
N LEU A 30 6.03 8.88 18.36
CA LEU A 30 5.35 9.96 17.69
C LEU A 30 3.96 9.47 17.24
N GLU A 31 2.94 10.09 17.80
CA GLU A 31 1.55 9.91 17.42
C GLU A 31 1.23 10.84 16.24
N PHE A 32 0.86 10.25 15.10
CA PHE A 32 0.41 10.99 13.92
C PHE A 32 -1.10 10.89 13.81
N VAL A 33 -1.77 12.04 13.96
CA VAL A 33 -3.21 12.16 13.71
C VAL A 33 -3.40 12.56 12.26
N VAL A 34 -4.12 11.73 11.51
CA VAL A 34 -4.40 11.95 10.09
C VAL A 34 -5.91 12.02 9.89
N GLU A 35 -6.39 13.09 9.27
CA GLU A 35 -7.80 13.23 8.91
C GLU A 35 -8.06 12.64 7.52
N LEU A 36 -9.03 11.74 7.41
CA LEU A 36 -9.40 11.09 6.16
C LEU A 36 -10.59 11.80 5.51
N ASN A 37 -10.45 12.20 4.25
CA ASN A 37 -11.53 12.78 3.44
C ASN A 37 -12.56 11.73 2.93
N GLY A 38 -12.58 10.52 3.50
CA GLY A 38 -13.51 9.44 3.12
C GLY A 38 -13.35 8.87 1.70
N ARG A 39 -12.27 9.22 0.97
CA ARG A 39 -12.01 8.77 -0.42
C ARG A 39 -11.12 7.52 -0.51
N LEU A 40 -10.57 7.07 0.61
CA LEU A 40 -9.71 5.90 0.67
C LEU A 40 -10.58 4.66 0.86
N ASN A 41 -10.54 3.73 -0.08
CA ASN A 41 -11.28 2.47 0.01
C ASN A 41 -10.46 1.40 0.71
N LYS A 42 -9.18 1.24 0.33
CA LYS A 42 -8.28 0.21 0.83
C LYS A 42 -6.82 0.60 0.63
N CYS A 43 -6.02 0.40 1.67
CA CYS A 43 -4.56 0.42 1.60
C CYS A 43 -3.99 -0.94 2.02
N GLY A 44 -2.92 -1.38 1.36
CA GLY A 44 -2.27 -2.65 1.66
C GLY A 44 -0.77 -2.58 1.45
N VAL A 45 -0.02 -3.23 2.34
CA VAL A 45 1.43 -3.43 2.21
C VAL A 45 1.69 -4.80 1.63
N ILE A 46 2.65 -4.89 0.71
CA ILE A 46 3.08 -6.14 0.08
C ILE A 46 4.38 -6.58 0.74
N SER A 47 4.37 -7.78 1.33
CA SER A 47 5.54 -8.39 1.96
C SER A 47 5.62 -9.87 1.59
N PRO A 48 6.80 -10.38 1.16
CA PRO A 48 8.07 -9.67 0.98
C PRO A 48 8.02 -8.64 -0.16
N GLN A 49 8.93 -7.66 -0.15
CA GLN A 49 9.03 -6.68 -1.24
C GLN A 49 9.65 -7.33 -2.47
N PHE A 50 8.82 -7.60 -3.48
CA PHE A 50 9.25 -8.21 -4.73
C PHE A 50 9.93 -7.19 -5.64
N ASP A 51 11.01 -7.63 -6.30
CA ASP A 51 11.65 -6.88 -7.36
C ASP A 51 10.77 -6.91 -8.62
N VAL A 52 10.53 -5.74 -9.20
CA VAL A 52 9.66 -5.52 -10.35
C VAL A 52 10.42 -4.74 -11.40
N SER A 53 10.59 -5.36 -12.56
CA SER A 53 11.12 -4.68 -13.74
C SER A 53 10.06 -3.79 -14.39
N VAL A 54 10.50 -2.84 -15.24
CA VAL A 54 9.60 -1.89 -15.93
C VAL A 54 8.49 -2.60 -16.72
N LYS A 55 8.79 -3.77 -17.30
CA LYS A 55 7.83 -4.57 -18.08
C LYS A 55 6.79 -5.25 -17.19
N GLU A 56 7.13 -5.53 -15.94
CA GLU A 56 6.27 -6.22 -14.99
C GLU A 56 5.32 -5.27 -14.24
N ILE A 57 5.52 -3.95 -14.35
CA ILE A 57 4.62 -2.96 -13.73
C ILE A 57 3.17 -3.14 -14.21
N GLU A 58 2.95 -3.40 -15.51
CA GLU A 58 1.61 -3.65 -16.09
C GLU A 58 0.85 -4.83 -15.46
N PRO A 59 1.42 -6.06 -15.44
CA PRO A 59 0.75 -7.18 -14.81
C PRO A 59 0.55 -7.00 -13.30
N TRP A 60 1.47 -6.31 -12.61
CA TRP A 60 1.26 -5.96 -11.20
C TRP A 60 0.09 -4.99 -11.00
N THR A 61 -0.04 -4.00 -11.89
CA THR A 61 -1.17 -3.04 -11.89
C THR A 61 -2.50 -3.76 -12.05
N THR A 62 -2.59 -4.68 -13.00
CA THR A 62 -3.82 -5.43 -13.28
C THR A 62 -4.19 -6.41 -12.15
N ARG A 63 -3.21 -6.89 -11.38
CA ARG A 63 -3.43 -7.83 -10.28
C ARG A 63 -3.85 -7.14 -8.99
N LEU A 64 -3.31 -5.94 -8.73
CA LEU A 64 -3.49 -5.25 -7.45
C LEU A 64 -4.61 -4.21 -7.49
N LEU A 65 -4.79 -3.53 -8.63
CA LEU A 65 -5.80 -2.48 -8.77
C LEU A 65 -7.09 -3.04 -9.39
N PRO A 66 -8.27 -2.59 -8.93
CA PRO A 66 -9.55 -3.00 -9.50
C PRO A 66 -9.77 -2.45 -10.92
N SER A 67 -9.12 -1.34 -11.26
CA SER A 67 -9.15 -0.72 -12.59
C SER A 67 -7.83 -0.04 -12.89
N ARG A 68 -7.46 0.04 -14.17
CA ARG A 68 -6.25 0.78 -14.62
C ARG A 68 -6.33 2.28 -14.40
N GLN A 69 -7.53 2.82 -14.26
CA GLN A 69 -7.75 4.26 -14.06
C GLN A 69 -7.88 4.64 -12.59
N PHE A 70 -7.82 3.67 -11.67
CA PHE A 70 -8.13 3.89 -10.27
C PHE A 70 -7.16 3.18 -9.33
N GLY A 71 -6.52 3.99 -8.48
CA GLY A 71 -5.57 3.53 -7.47
C GLY A 71 -4.13 3.74 -7.88
N TYR A 72 -3.25 3.60 -6.89
CA TYR A 72 -1.82 3.74 -7.06
C TYR A 72 -1.08 2.59 -6.42
N ILE A 73 -0.05 2.13 -7.11
CA ILE A 73 0.94 1.20 -6.57
C ILE A 73 2.20 2.00 -6.26
N VAL A 74 2.72 1.79 -5.05
CA VAL A 74 3.93 2.44 -4.56
C VAL A 74 5.11 1.50 -4.74
N LEU A 75 6.15 2.01 -5.39
CA LEU A 75 7.40 1.33 -5.68
C LEU A 75 8.56 2.12 -5.08
N THR A 76 9.57 1.41 -4.58
CA THR A 76 10.85 2.00 -4.21
C THR A 76 11.87 1.68 -5.28
N SER A 77 12.41 2.71 -5.91
CA SER A 77 13.54 2.61 -6.83
C SER A 77 14.78 3.24 -6.20
N SER A 78 15.92 3.13 -6.87
CA SER A 78 17.17 3.80 -6.47
C SER A 78 17.04 5.33 -6.44
N ALA A 79 16.12 5.89 -7.23
CA ALA A 79 15.82 7.32 -7.25
C ALA A 79 14.80 7.77 -6.20
N GLY A 80 14.34 6.87 -5.32
CA GLY A 80 13.36 7.15 -4.26
C GLY A 80 12.06 6.36 -4.38
N THR A 81 11.11 6.67 -3.50
CA THR A 81 9.75 6.11 -3.53
C THR A 81 8.89 6.89 -4.50
N MET A 82 8.19 6.18 -5.39
CA MET A 82 7.36 6.76 -6.44
C MET A 82 6.17 5.86 -6.76
N ASP A 83 5.20 6.39 -7.47
CA ASP A 83 4.11 5.60 -8.00
C ASP A 83 4.49 4.86 -9.31
N HIS A 84 3.66 3.91 -9.68
CA HIS A 84 3.82 3.12 -10.91
C HIS A 84 3.73 3.90 -12.24
N GLU A 85 3.04 5.04 -12.31
CA GLU A 85 2.99 5.87 -13.51
C GLU A 85 4.30 6.63 -13.67
N GLU A 86 4.80 7.21 -12.57
CA GLU A 86 6.07 7.91 -12.57
C GLU A 86 7.25 6.95 -12.84
N ALA A 87 7.23 5.75 -12.24
CA ALA A 87 8.22 4.71 -12.52
C ALA A 87 8.28 4.35 -14.01
N ARG A 88 7.11 4.26 -14.66
CA ARG A 88 7.00 4.01 -16.10
C ARG A 88 7.52 5.18 -16.94
N ARG A 89 7.17 6.42 -16.58
CA ARG A 89 7.65 7.62 -17.27
C ARG A 89 9.18 7.73 -17.23
N LYS A 90 9.77 7.38 -16.10
CA LYS A 90 11.23 7.37 -15.88
C LYS A 90 11.91 6.10 -16.38
N ASN A 91 11.16 5.09 -16.84
CA ASN A 91 11.66 3.76 -17.21
C ASN A 91 12.54 3.12 -16.12
N VAL A 92 12.12 3.25 -14.86
CA VAL A 92 12.82 2.68 -13.70
C VAL A 92 11.99 1.56 -13.08
N GLY A 93 12.65 0.44 -12.78
CA GLY A 93 12.09 -0.62 -11.96
C GLY A 93 12.37 -0.37 -10.48
N GLY A 94 11.93 -1.29 -9.63
CA GLY A 94 12.17 -1.19 -8.20
C GLY A 94 11.51 -2.31 -7.42
N LYS A 95 11.36 -2.09 -6.12
CA LYS A 95 10.67 -3.01 -5.21
C LYS A 95 9.25 -2.53 -4.94
N VAL A 96 8.27 -3.41 -5.01
CA VAL A 96 6.88 -3.06 -4.65
C VAL A 96 6.75 -2.95 -3.15
N LEU A 97 6.26 -1.81 -2.67
CA LEU A 97 5.95 -1.60 -1.25
C LEU A 97 4.51 -1.95 -0.94
N GLY A 98 3.58 -1.53 -1.78
CA GLY A 98 2.16 -1.63 -1.48
C GLY A 98 1.28 -0.90 -2.49
N PHE A 99 -0.01 -0.85 -2.20
CA PHE A 99 -1.00 -0.20 -3.03
C PHE A 99 -2.04 0.50 -2.17
N PHE A 100 -2.69 1.51 -2.74
CA PHE A 100 -3.86 2.15 -2.16
C PHE A 100 -4.83 2.61 -3.24
N TYR A 101 -6.13 2.53 -2.94
CA TYR A 101 -7.21 3.02 -3.77
C TYR A 101 -8.46 3.26 -2.92
#